data_AF-A0A2X2X005-F1
#
_entry.id   AF-A0A2X2X005-F1
#
_cell.length_a   1.000
_cell.length_b   1.000
_cell.length_c   1.000
_cell.angle_alpha   90.00
_cell.angle_beta   90.00
_cell.angle_gamma   90.00
#
_symmetry.space_group_name_H-M   'P 1'
#
loop_
_entity.id
_entity.type
_entity.pdbx_description
1 polymer ?
#
loop_
_entity_poly.entity_id
_entity_poly.type
_entity_poly.pdbx_seq_one_letter_code
_entity_poly.pdbx_strand_id
1 'polypeptide(L)'
;MKIFASIVIMLLICCKPSAKTGFVSNDVGNKYSRKWSPDNRFILFYKFEDNPLDPGRWLTYYVTDAKTNVLKKDKTKILADSIKWRSDNVLVIIPYRKMIKTELEVDKKENDNQMLIPIK
;
A
#
# COMPACT_ATOMS: atom_id res chain seq x y z
N MET A 1 -9.64 -33.39 55.05
CA MET A 1 -9.97 -32.35 54.06
C MET A 1 -8.72 -32.05 53.25
N LYS A 2 -8.84 -32.13 51.93
CA LYS A 2 -7.77 -31.95 50.93
C LYS A 2 -7.54 -30.45 50.68
N ILE A 3 -6.30 -30.01 50.56
CA ILE A 3 -5.98 -28.71 49.95
C ILE A 3 -4.86 -28.95 48.95
N PHE A 4 -5.23 -29.04 47.67
CA PHE A 4 -4.28 -29.07 46.55
C PHE A 4 -3.99 -27.62 46.15
N ALA A 5 -2.73 -27.20 46.25
CA ALA A 5 -2.28 -25.91 45.72
C ALA A 5 -2.10 -26.04 44.20
N SER A 6 -3.07 -25.56 43.42
CA SER A 6 -2.92 -25.38 41.98
C SER A 6 -2.20 -24.07 41.70
N ILE A 7 -0.93 -24.15 41.31
CA ILE A 7 -0.17 -23.04 40.73
C ILE A 7 -0.55 -22.97 39.25
N VAL A 8 -1.37 -21.98 38.89
CA VAL A 8 -1.69 -21.68 37.49
C VAL A 8 -0.57 -20.78 36.95
N ILE A 9 0.39 -21.37 36.24
CA ILE A 9 1.39 -20.63 35.47
C ILE A 9 0.68 -20.11 34.22
N MET A 10 0.26 -18.84 34.27
CA MET A 10 -0.28 -18.11 33.13
C MET A 10 0.86 -17.78 32.16
N LEU A 11 1.08 -18.68 31.21
CA LEU A 11 1.97 -18.48 30.06
C LEU A 11 1.40 -17.36 29.17
N LEU A 12 1.87 -16.13 29.39
CA LEU A 12 1.75 -15.01 28.45
C LEU A 12 2.59 -15.32 27.21
N ILE A 13 2.07 -16.18 26.34
CA ILE A 13 2.59 -16.35 24.99
C ILE A 13 2.17 -15.09 24.23
N CYS A 14 3.11 -14.15 24.22
CA CYS A 14 3.07 -12.94 23.41
C CYS A 14 2.78 -13.34 21.96
N CYS A 15 1.57 -13.05 21.47
CA CYS A 15 1.22 -13.17 20.06
C CYS A 15 2.14 -12.26 19.26
N LYS A 16 3.29 -12.77 18.82
CA LYS A 16 4.09 -12.11 17.79
C LYS A 16 3.19 -12.05 16.55
N PRO A 17 2.88 -10.87 16.00
CA PRO A 17 2.18 -10.80 14.73
C PRO A 17 3.04 -11.52 13.70
N SER A 18 2.50 -12.62 13.17
CA SER A 18 3.11 -13.37 12.08
C SER A 18 3.18 -12.43 10.88
N ALA A 19 4.35 -11.83 10.66
CA ALA A 19 4.60 -11.05 9.47
C ALA A 19 4.49 -12.01 8.28
N LYS A 20 3.48 -11.82 7.43
CA LYS A 20 3.39 -12.54 6.16
C LYS A 20 4.68 -12.26 5.38
N THR A 21 5.54 -13.25 5.27
CA THR A 21 6.67 -13.26 4.34
C THR A 21 6.10 -13.40 2.93
N GLY A 22 5.65 -12.28 2.35
CA GLY A 22 5.34 -12.21 0.94
C GLY A 22 6.63 -12.30 0.15
N PHE A 23 7.00 -13.50 -0.28
CA PHE A 23 8.14 -13.71 -1.18
C PHE A 23 7.84 -12.95 -2.49
N VAL A 24 8.48 -11.79 -2.68
CA VAL A 24 8.45 -11.09 -3.96
C VAL A 24 9.29 -11.93 -4.92
N SER A 25 8.63 -12.67 -5.81
CA SER A 25 9.32 -13.45 -6.86
C SER A 25 10.25 -12.54 -7.67
N ASN A 26 11.43 -13.04 -8.05
CA ASN A 26 12.38 -12.32 -8.90
C ASN A 26 11.79 -11.92 -10.28
N ASP A 27 10.68 -12.54 -10.69
CA ASP A 27 9.95 -12.21 -11.93
C ASP A 27 9.25 -10.84 -11.91
N VAL A 28 9.17 -10.20 -10.74
CA VAL A 28 8.48 -8.90 -10.62
C VAL A 28 9.33 -7.75 -11.18
N GLY A 29 10.65 -7.94 -11.29
CA GLY A 29 11.60 -6.90 -11.71
C GLY A 29 11.37 -6.32 -13.10
N ASN A 30 10.79 -7.08 -14.03
CA ASN A 30 10.53 -6.60 -15.40
C ASN A 30 9.10 -6.09 -15.62
N LYS A 31 8.15 -6.44 -14.73
CA LYS A 31 6.73 -6.07 -14.89
C LYS A 31 6.33 -4.80 -14.15
N TYR A 32 7.13 -4.38 -13.18
CA TYR A 32 6.83 -3.26 -12.30
C TYR A 32 7.94 -2.23 -12.36
N SER A 33 7.56 -0.97 -12.42
CA SER A 33 8.44 0.15 -12.11
C SER A 33 8.78 0.12 -10.62
N ARG A 34 10.02 0.50 -10.28
CA ARG A 34 10.55 0.49 -8.90
C ARG A 34 10.99 1.88 -8.48
N LYS A 35 10.63 2.31 -7.27
CA LYS A 35 11.04 3.61 -6.70
C LYS A 35 11.27 3.54 -5.19
N TRP A 36 12.44 3.99 -4.75
CA TRP A 36 12.80 4.09 -3.34
C TRP A 36 12.05 5.23 -2.64
N SER A 37 11.72 5.05 -1.35
CA SER A 37 11.34 6.15 -0.48
C SER A 37 12.53 7.10 -0.28
N PRO A 38 12.29 8.39 0.05
CA PRO A 38 13.38 9.36 0.21
C PRO A 38 14.45 8.95 1.23
N ASP A 39 14.05 8.27 2.31
CA ASP A 39 14.93 7.75 3.37
C ASP A 39 15.51 6.34 3.08
N ASN A 40 15.23 5.78 1.90
CA ASN A 40 15.62 4.44 1.47
C ASN A 40 15.13 3.28 2.36
N ARG A 41 14.18 3.49 3.27
CA ARG A 41 13.64 2.40 4.10
C ARG A 41 12.62 1.54 3.36
N PHE A 42 11.96 2.07 2.35
CA PHE A 42 10.91 1.37 1.61
C PHE A 42 11.15 1.38 0.11
N ILE A 43 10.63 0.36 -0.58
CA ILE A 43 10.64 0.26 -2.03
C ILE A 43 9.20 0.16 -2.51
N LEU A 44 8.77 1.11 -3.34
CA LEU A 44 7.52 1.05 -4.09
C LEU A 44 7.75 0.30 -5.39
N PHE A 45 6.88 -0.67 -5.65
CA PHE A 45 6.74 -1.32 -6.94
C PHE A 45 5.34 -1.02 -7.48
N TYR A 46 5.25 -0.60 -8.74
CA TYR A 46 3.96 -0.23 -9.34
C TYR A 46 3.93 -0.49 -10.84
N LYS A 47 2.74 -0.73 -11.37
CA LYS A 47 2.47 -0.79 -12.80
C LYS A 47 1.12 -0.16 -13.11
N PHE A 48 1.00 0.37 -14.32
CA PHE A 48 -0.26 0.79 -14.90
C PHE A 48 -0.61 -0.15 -16.05
N GLU A 49 -1.86 -0.59 -16.08
CA GLU A 49 -2.43 -1.42 -17.13
C GLU A 49 -3.60 -0.66 -17.75
N ASP A 50 -3.76 -0.76 -19.07
CA ASP A 50 -4.88 -0.11 -19.74
C ASP A 50 -6.22 -0.69 -19.27
N ASN A 51 -7.22 0.18 -19.09
CA ASN A 51 -8.57 -0.25 -18.80
C ASN A 51 -9.36 -0.30 -20.12
N PRO A 52 -9.87 -1.46 -20.56
CA PRO A 52 -10.63 -1.55 -21.80
C PRO A 52 -11.99 -0.82 -21.73
N LEU A 53 -12.45 -0.45 -20.55
CA LEU A 53 -13.79 0.12 -20.34
C LEU A 53 -13.81 1.65 -20.16
N ASP A 54 -12.67 2.28 -19.87
CA ASP A 54 -12.60 3.71 -19.59
C ASP A 54 -11.18 4.23 -19.88
N PRO A 55 -10.98 5.50 -20.30
CA PRO A 55 -9.63 6.03 -20.54
C PRO A 55 -8.70 6.07 -19.31
N GLY A 56 -9.22 5.85 -18.09
CA GLY A 56 -8.37 5.65 -16.91
C GLY A 56 -7.50 4.39 -16.99
N ARG A 57 -6.42 4.33 -16.21
CA ARG A 57 -5.56 3.13 -16.13
C ARG A 57 -5.69 2.43 -14.78
N TRP A 58 -5.54 1.11 -14.80
CA TRP A 58 -5.50 0.26 -13.60
C TRP A 58 -4.09 0.30 -12.99
N LEU A 59 -3.99 0.89 -11.81
CA LEU A 59 -2.81 0.83 -10.95
C LEU A 59 -2.82 -0.44 -10.11
N THR A 60 -1.72 -1.18 -10.16
CA THR A 60 -1.36 -2.19 -9.17
C THR A 60 -0.04 -1.80 -8.52
N TYR A 61 0.02 -1.79 -7.18
CA TYR A 61 1.23 -1.45 -6.45
C TYR A 61 1.44 -2.30 -5.20
N TYR A 62 2.68 -2.38 -4.77
CA TYR A 62 3.04 -2.88 -3.46
C TYR A 62 4.29 -2.19 -2.93
N VAL A 63 4.48 -2.22 -1.60
CA VAL A 63 5.57 -1.58 -0.88
C VAL A 63 6.21 -2.60 0.02
N THR A 64 7.54 -2.72 -0.06
CA THR A 64 8.32 -3.54 0.85
C THR A 64 9.24 -2.70 1.72
N ASP A 65 9.57 -3.22 2.90
CA ASP A 65 10.75 -2.79 3.63
C ASP A 65 12.01 -3.18 2.84
N ALA A 66 12.92 -2.22 2.64
CA ALA A 66 14.07 -2.42 1.77
C ALA A 66 15.10 -3.42 2.30
N LYS A 67 15.26 -3.49 3.62
CA LYS A 67 16.26 -4.34 4.27
C LYS A 67 15.78 -5.78 4.36
N THR A 68 14.51 -5.95 4.68
CA THR A 68 13.93 -7.26 5.02
C THR A 68 13.08 -7.84 3.89
N ASN A 69 12.75 -7.05 2.86
CA ASN A 69 11.80 -7.38 1.80
C ASN A 69 10.39 -7.73 2.31
N VAL A 70 10.06 -7.38 3.56
CA VAL A 70 8.74 -7.63 4.14
C VAL A 70 7.71 -6.71 3.48
N LEU A 71 6.62 -7.29 3.01
CA LEU A 71 5.48 -6.56 2.46
C LEU A 71 4.84 -5.66 3.53
N LYS A 72 4.68 -4.37 3.23
CA LYS A 72 4.07 -3.37 4.11
C LYS A 72 2.69 -2.93 3.62
N LYS A 73 2.52 -2.78 2.31
CA LYS A 73 1.26 -2.42 1.66
C LYS A 73 1.18 -3.05 0.29
N ASP A 74 -0.03 -3.39 -0.14
CA ASP A 74 -0.34 -3.77 -1.50
C ASP A 74 -1.77 -3.36 -1.85
N LYS A 75 -1.98 -3.13 -3.14
CA LYS A 75 -3.32 -2.98 -3.69
C LYS A 75 -3.29 -3.24 -5.19
N THR A 76 -4.35 -3.85 -5.69
CA THR A 76 -4.48 -4.20 -7.10
C THR A 76 -5.67 -3.47 -7.72
N LYS A 77 -5.57 -3.17 -9.02
CA LYS A 77 -6.66 -2.64 -9.86
C LYS A 77 -7.40 -1.43 -9.25
N ILE A 78 -6.68 -0.34 -9.00
CA ILE A 78 -7.28 0.97 -8.67
C ILE A 78 -7.25 1.86 -9.92
N LEU A 79 -8.32 2.60 -10.22
CA LEU A 79 -8.25 3.64 -11.25
C LEU A 79 -7.45 4.83 -10.73
N ALA A 80 -6.27 5.07 -11.33
CA ALA A 80 -5.37 6.14 -10.91
C ALA A 80 -4.59 6.73 -12.08
N ASP A 81 -4.27 8.01 -11.98
CA ASP A 81 -3.41 8.72 -12.92
C ASP A 81 -1.94 8.56 -12.54
N SER A 82 -1.64 8.60 -11.24
CA SER A 82 -0.27 8.52 -10.74
C SER A 82 -0.17 8.00 -9.31
N ILE A 83 1.03 7.54 -8.96
CA ILE A 83 1.47 7.18 -7.61
C ILE A 83 2.88 7.71 -7.38
N LYS A 84 3.14 8.31 -6.21
CA LYS A 84 4.47 8.81 -5.84
C LYS A 84 4.67 8.88 -4.33
N TRP A 85 5.92 8.85 -3.90
CA TRP A 85 6.30 9.22 -2.53
C TRP A 85 6.05 10.72 -2.32
N ARG A 86 5.34 11.05 -1.24
CA ARG A 86 5.18 12.42 -0.73
C ARG A 86 6.20 12.71 0.37
N SER A 87 6.50 11.72 1.19
CA SER A 87 7.52 11.75 2.23
C SER A 87 8.05 10.33 2.46
N ASP A 88 9.02 10.21 3.37
CA ASP A 88 9.68 8.98 3.83
C ASP A 88 8.76 7.75 3.95
N ASN A 89 7.55 7.93 4.47
CA ASN A 89 6.63 6.85 4.77
C ASN A 89 5.20 7.11 4.26
N VAL A 90 5.00 8.05 3.33
CA VAL A 90 3.68 8.37 2.79
C VAL A 90 3.71 8.35 1.28
N LEU A 91 2.84 7.52 0.69
CA LEU A 91 2.50 7.59 -0.73
C LEU A 91 1.31 8.51 -0.96
N VAL A 92 1.32 9.16 -2.11
CA VAL A 92 0.17 9.85 -2.70
C VAL A 92 -0.25 9.07 -3.93
N ILE A 93 -1.54 8.78 -4.04
CA ILE A 93 -2.19 8.35 -5.27
C ILE A 93 -3.10 9.48 -5.73
N ILE A 94 -3.01 9.83 -7.01
CA ILE A 94 -3.97 10.72 -7.67
C ILE A 94 -4.97 9.80 -8.40
N PRO A 95 -6.21 9.65 -7.89
CA PRO A 95 -7.21 8.82 -8.54
C PRO A 95 -7.60 9.40 -9.89
N TYR A 96 -7.84 8.54 -10.87
CA TYR A 96 -8.37 8.97 -12.15
C TYR A 96 -9.83 9.41 -11.97
N ARG A 97 -10.19 10.54 -12.59
CA ARG A 97 -11.55 11.07 -12.55
C ARG A 97 -12.08 11.27 -13.96
N LYS A 98 -13.20 10.63 -14.25
CA LYS A 98 -13.92 10.85 -15.50
C LYS A 98 -14.50 12.26 -15.49
N MET A 99 -13.97 13.15 -16.32
CA MET A 99 -14.61 14.43 -16.56
C MET A 99 -15.85 14.19 -17.43
N ILE A 100 -17.04 14.29 -16.84
CA ILE A 100 -18.28 14.38 -17.62
C ILE A 100 -18.33 15.82 -18.14
N LYS A 101 -18.33 16.01 -19.47
CA LYS A 101 -18.56 17.32 -20.10
C LYS A 101 -20.03 17.73 -19.90
N THR A 102 -20.35 18.15 -18.69
CA THR A 102 -21.50 19.02 -18.42
C THR A 102 -21.13 19.93 -17.27
N GLU A 103 -20.77 21.16 -17.63
CA GLU A 103 -21.08 22.41 -16.93
C GLU A 103 -20.98 22.48 -15.39
N LEU A 104 -20.03 23.31 -14.93
CA LEU A 104 -20.11 24.17 -13.73
C LEU A 104 -20.62 23.59 -12.40
N GLU A 105 -19.68 23.13 -11.57
CA GLU A 105 -19.64 23.49 -10.14
C GLU A 105 -18.15 23.71 -9.80
N VAL A 106 -17.64 24.94 -9.94
CA VAL A 106 -17.44 25.86 -8.80
C VAL A 106 -17.36 25.09 -7.48
N ASP A 107 -16.15 25.03 -6.90
CA ASP A 107 -15.88 24.60 -5.52
C ASP A 107 -15.56 23.11 -5.23
N LYS A 108 -14.57 22.53 -5.94
CA LYS A 108 -13.88 21.32 -5.44
C LYS A 108 -12.48 21.66 -4.95
N LYS A 109 -12.40 21.95 -3.65
CA LYS A 109 -11.18 22.07 -2.84
C LYS A 109 -10.11 21.10 -3.32
N GLU A 110 -8.96 21.66 -3.70
CA GLU A 110 -7.78 20.96 -4.22
C GLU A 110 -7.25 19.83 -3.31
N ASN A 111 -7.63 19.85 -2.03
CA ASN A 111 -7.14 18.95 -0.99
C ASN A 111 -7.80 17.55 -0.99
N ASP A 112 -9.02 17.41 -1.53
CA ASP A 112 -9.75 16.12 -1.58
C ASP A 112 -9.37 15.26 -2.81
N ASN A 113 -8.30 15.64 -3.53
CA ASN A 113 -7.93 15.07 -4.82
C ASN A 113 -6.80 14.02 -4.75
N GLN A 114 -6.38 13.67 -3.53
CA GLN A 114 -5.24 12.78 -3.30
C GLN A 114 -5.57 11.77 -2.22
N MET A 115 -5.21 10.51 -2.45
CA MET A 115 -5.26 9.48 -1.42
C MET A 115 -3.88 9.35 -0.77
N LEU A 116 -3.81 9.65 0.53
CA LEU A 116 -2.60 9.48 1.32
C LEU A 116 -2.55 8.07 1.90
N ILE A 117 -1.46 7.37 1.64
CA ILE A 117 -1.24 6.00 2.10
C ILE A 117 0.00 5.98 3.00
N PRO A 118 -0.20 6.03 4.34
CA PRO A 118 0.88 5.82 5.29
C PRO A 118 1.40 4.38 5.28
N ILE A 119 2.71 4.23 5.30
CA ILE A 119 3.42 2.96 5.45
C ILE A 119 3.77 2.82 6.95
N LYS A 120 3.06 1.93 7.64
CA LYS A 120 3.27 1.57 9.06
C LYS A 120 3.84 0.16 9.12
#